data_AF-A0A967X2F0-F1
#
_entry.id   AF-A0A967X2F0-F1
#
_cell.length_a   1.000
_cell.length_b   1.000
_cell.length_c   1.000
_cell.angle_alpha   90.00
_cell.angle_beta   90.00
_cell.angle_gamma   90.00
#
_symmetry.space_group_name_H-M   'P 1'
#
loop_
_entity.id
_entity.type
_entity.pdbx_description
1 polymer ?
#
loop_
_entity_poly.entity_id
_entity_poly.type
_entity_poly.pdbx_seq_one_letter_code
_entity_poly.pdbx_strand_id
1 'polypeptide(L)' 'GAQQSQGMSVEFVDRDVQLPMAYRNTIANMMAEAEAQNGIFAPDEITYAWYRDKGMNRLP' A
#
# COMPACT_ATOMS: atom_id res chain seq x y z
N GLY A 1 -0.93 14.24 -10.23
CA GLY A 1 -1.15 15.29 -9.20
C GLY A 1 -2.50 15.08 -8.54
N ALA A 2 -2.78 15.75 -7.40
CA ALA A 2 -4.02 15.53 -6.62
C ALA A 2 -5.32 15.59 -7.45
N GLN A 3 -5.41 16.51 -8.42
CA GLN A 3 -6.56 16.60 -9.33
C GLN A 3 -6.74 15.36 -10.23
N GLN A 4 -5.69 14.58 -10.50
CA GLN A 4 -5.78 13.36 -11.29
C GLN A 4 -6.19 12.14 -10.47
N SER A 5 -6.01 12.17 -9.15
CA SER A 5 -6.37 11.05 -8.25
C SER A 5 -7.70 11.24 -7.53
N GLN A 6 -8.26 12.45 -7.58
CA GLN A 6 -9.52 12.79 -6.93
C GLN A 6 -10.63 11.82 -7.35
N GLY A 7 -11.21 11.12 -6.37
CA GLY A 7 -12.29 10.15 -6.60
C GLY A 7 -11.85 8.84 -7.25
N MET A 8 -10.56 8.57 -7.42
CA MET A 8 -10.04 7.30 -7.94
C MET A 8 -9.48 6.40 -6.84
N SER A 9 -9.46 5.10 -7.09
CA SER A 9 -8.57 4.16 -6.41
C SER A 9 -7.17 4.27 -7.03
N VAL A 10 -6.11 4.35 -6.21
CA VAL A 10 -4.74 4.48 -6.70
C VAL A 10 -3.92 3.27 -6.29
N GLU A 11 -3.48 2.51 -7.30
CA GLU A 11 -2.57 1.38 -7.14
C GLU A 11 -1.12 1.79 -7.36
N PHE A 12 -0.26 1.41 -6.43
CA PHE A 12 1.18 1.63 -6.49
C PHE A 12 1.94 0.35 -6.85
N VAL A 13 2.96 0.50 -7.69
CA VAL A 13 3.87 -0.58 -8.08
C VAL A 13 5.28 -0.30 -7.57
N ASP A 14 5.70 -1.03 -6.55
CA ASP A 14 7.09 -1.04 -6.07
C ASP A 14 7.89 -2.10 -6.82
N ARG A 15 8.33 -1.76 -8.04
CA ARG A 15 8.96 -2.71 -8.98
C ARG A 15 10.19 -3.40 -8.40
N ASP A 16 10.99 -2.66 -7.63
CA ASP A 16 12.27 -3.13 -7.09
C ASP A 16 12.13 -3.68 -5.66
N VAL A 17 10.90 -3.76 -5.14
CA VAL A 17 10.59 -4.35 -3.84
C VAL A 17 11.43 -3.69 -2.73
N GLN A 18 11.52 -2.36 -2.77
CA GLN A 18 12.42 -1.58 -1.92
C GLN A 18 11.71 -0.97 -0.69
N LEU A 19 10.38 -0.96 -0.67
CA LEU A 19 9.60 -0.29 0.37
C LEU A 19 9.11 -1.27 1.44
N PRO A 20 9.58 -1.16 2.70
CA PRO A 20 9.00 -1.89 3.82
C PRO A 20 7.53 -1.53 4.06
N MET A 21 6.77 -2.43 4.69
CA MET A 21 5.33 -2.22 4.97
C MET A 21 5.01 -0.91 5.69
N ALA A 22 5.87 -0.44 6.60
CA ALA A 22 5.66 0.83 7.29
C ALA A 22 5.57 2.01 6.30
N TYR A 23 6.47 2.06 5.31
CA TYR A 23 6.47 3.11 4.29
C TYR A 23 5.30 2.98 3.33
N ARG A 24 4.95 1.75 2.94
CA ARG A 24 3.77 1.48 2.11
C ARG A 24 2.48 1.97 2.79
N ASN A 25 2.35 1.72 4.09
CA ASN A 25 1.22 2.20 4.89
C ASN A 25 1.19 3.73 4.98
N THR A 26 2.33 4.38 5.17
CA THR A 26 2.41 5.84 5.18
C THR A 26 1.96 6.42 3.83
N ILE A 27 2.44 5.88 2.72
CA ILE A 27 2.05 6.34 1.37
C ILE A 27 0.54 6.12 1.13
N ALA A 28 0.03 4.94 1.46
CA ALA A 28 -1.38 4.62 1.31
C ALA A 28 -2.28 5.54 2.16
N ASN A 29 -1.88 5.86 3.40
CA ASN A 29 -2.61 6.78 4.27
C ASN A 29 -2.63 8.21 3.70
N MET A 30 -1.51 8.67 3.12
CA MET A 30 -1.39 10.00 2.54
C MET A 30 -2.25 10.18 1.28
N MET A 31 -2.76 9.10 0.67
CA MET A 31 -3.70 9.20 -0.46
C MET A 31 -5.01 9.90 -0.10
N ALA A 32 -5.37 9.96 1.18
CA ALA A 32 -6.46 10.80 1.66
C ALA A 32 -6.23 12.29 1.34
N GLU A 33 -4.99 12.78 1.43
CA GLU A 33 -4.62 14.17 1.14
C GLU A 33 -4.75 14.50 -0.36
N ALA A 34 -4.68 13.48 -1.22
CA ALA A 34 -4.88 13.60 -2.65
C ALA A 34 -6.34 13.37 -3.08
N GLU A 35 -7.27 13.32 -2.11
CA GLU A 35 -8.70 13.07 -2.29
C GLU A 35 -9.01 11.79 -3.08
N ALA A 36 -8.11 10.81 -3.01
CA ALA A 36 -8.33 9.48 -3.58
C ALA A 36 -9.26 8.66 -2.68
N GLN A 37 -9.95 7.69 -3.26
CA GLN A 37 -10.78 6.76 -2.48
C GLN A 37 -9.93 5.87 -1.56
N ASN A 38 -8.74 5.49 -2.03
CA ASN A 38 -7.73 4.75 -1.27
C ASN A 38 -6.36 4.80 -2.00
N GLY A 39 -5.33 4.38 -1.29
CA GLY A 39 -4.06 3.95 -1.86
C GLY A 39 -3.83 2.47 -1.56
N ILE A 40 -3.45 1.69 -2.57
CA ILE A 40 -3.21 0.25 -2.41
C ILE A 40 -1.86 -0.15 -2.99
N PHE A 41 -1.23 -1.13 -2.34
CA PHE A 41 -0.13 -1.90 -2.90
C PHE A 41 -0.63 -3.33 -3.05
N ALA A 42 -0.42 -3.95 -4.21
CA ALA A 42 -0.71 -5.37 -4.37
C ALA A 42 0.15 -6.20 -3.39
N PRO A 43 -0.40 -7.26 -2.76
CA PRO A 43 0.38 -8.12 -1.88
C PRO A 43 1.55 -8.77 -2.61
N ASP A 44 2.70 -8.77 -1.96
CA ASP A 44 3.96 -9.37 -2.41
C ASP A 44 4.70 -10.02 -1.24
N GLU A 45 5.93 -10.49 -1.48
CA GLU A 45 6.76 -11.14 -0.46
C GLU A 45 7.01 -10.28 0.78
N ILE A 46 7.12 -8.95 0.64
CA ILE A 46 7.25 -8.03 1.79
C ILE A 46 5.97 -8.08 2.62
N THR A 47 4.82 -8.06 1.97
CA THR A 47 3.51 -8.14 2.61
C THR A 47 3.36 -9.46 3.37
N TYR A 48 3.65 -10.59 2.72
CA TYR A 48 3.56 -11.91 3.36
C TYR A 48 4.55 -12.07 4.51
N ALA A 49 5.80 -11.60 4.37
CA ALA A 49 6.80 -11.65 5.44
C ALA A 49 6.34 -10.85 6.67
N TRP A 50 5.75 -9.67 6.46
CA TRP A 50 5.24 -8.85 7.56
C TRP A 50 4.06 -9.50 8.29
N TYR A 51 3.15 -10.15 7.57
CA TYR A 51 2.06 -10.91 8.21
C TYR A 51 2.58 -12.11 9.00
N ARG A 52 3.56 -12.84 8.46
CA ARG A 52 4.21 -13.97 9.17
C ARG A 52 4.90 -13.52 10.46
N ASP A 53 5.62 -12.39 10.43
CA ASP A 53 6.26 -11.80 11.61
C ASP A 53 5.23 -11.47 12.70
N LYS A 54 4.01 -11.11 12.30
CA LYS A 54 2.89 -10.87 13.22
C LYS A 54 2.11 -12.12 13.62
N GLY A 55 2.59 -13.31 13.27
CA GLY A 55 1.95 -14.59 13.58
C GLY A 55 0.71 -14.90 12.73
N MET A 56 0.45 -14.14 11.66
CA MET A 56 -0.68 -14.32 10.75
C MET A 56 -0.27 -15.18 9.55
N ASN A 57 -0.38 -16.50 9.68
CA ASN A 57 0.07 -17.47 8.67
C ASN A 57 -0.94 -17.73 7.54
N ARG A 58 -2.13 -17.13 7.60
CA ARG A 58 -3.15 -17.20 6.56
C ARG A 58 -3.76 -15.82 6.40
N LEU A 59 -3.67 -15.26 5.19
CA LEU A 59 -4.41 -14.03 4.88
C LEU A 59 -5.93 -14.34 4.91
N PRO A 60 -6.77 -13.42 5.40
CA PRO A 60 -8.22 -13.52 5.29
C PRO A 60 -8.69 -13.60 3.84
#